data_AF-A0A351IZ12-F1
#
_entry.id   AF-A0A351IZ12-F1
#
_cell.length_a   1.000
_cell.length_b   1.000
_cell.length_c   1.000
_cell.angle_alpha   90.00
_cell.angle_beta   90.00
_cell.angle_gamma   90.00
#
_symmetry.space_group_name_H-M   'P 1'
#
loop_
_entity.id
_entity.type
_entity.pdbx_description
1 polymer ?
#
loop_
_entity_poly.entity_id
_entity_poly.type
_entity_poly.pdbx_seq_one_letter_code
_entity_poly.pdbx_strand_id
1 'polypeptide(L)' 'MNNKYVYLFTEGNGTMRELLGGKGANLSEMTNLGMPVPQGFTITTEACTRYYADGET' A
#
# COMPACT_ATOMS: atom_id res chain seq x y z
N MET A 1 -11.49 -3.74 -15.53
CA MET A 1 -10.94 -4.37 -14.31
C MET A 1 -11.01 -3.34 -13.20
N ASN A 2 -11.46 -3.73 -12.01
CA ASN A 2 -11.60 -2.83 -10.88
C ASN A 2 -10.29 -2.86 -10.09
N ASN A 3 -9.43 -1.84 -10.24
CA ASN A 3 -8.13 -1.81 -9.56
C ASN A 3 -8.34 -1.37 -8.11
N LYS A 4 -7.82 -2.16 -7.17
CA LYS A 4 -7.86 -1.82 -5.74
C LYS A 4 -6.70 -0.88 -5.43
N TYR A 5 -7.00 0.35 -5.03
CA TYR A 5 -5.99 1.39 -4.78
C TYR A 5 -5.60 1.59 -3.31
N VAL A 6 -6.38 1.06 -2.38
CA VAL A 6 -6.16 1.21 -0.94
C VAL A 6 -6.05 -0.17 -0.32
N TYR A 7 -4.97 -0.40 0.43
CA TYR A 7 -4.75 -1.63 1.19
C TYR A 7 -4.59 -1.27 2.65
N LEU A 8 -5.38 -1.90 3.52
CA LEU A 8 -5.10 -1.88 4.95
C LEU A 8 -3.76 -2.58 5.22
N PHE A 9 -3.06 -2.24 6.30
CA PHE A 9 -1.81 -2.93 6.64
C PHE A 9 -2.00 -4.45 6.82
N THR A 10 -3.21 -4.90 7.20
CA THR A 10 -3.59 -6.32 7.31
C THR A 10 -3.82 -7.00 5.96
N GLU A 11 -3.87 -6.26 4.87
CA GLU A 11 -4.07 -6.77 3.51
C GLU A 11 -2.79 -6.75 2.67
N GLY A 12 -1.71 -6.18 3.21
CA GLY A 12 -0.40 -6.08 2.59
C GLY A 12 0.62 -7.04 3.21
N ASN A 13 1.82 -7.12 2.64
CA ASN A 13 2.97 -7.78 3.26
C ASN A 13 4.30 -7.27 2.66
N GLY A 14 5.42 -7.75 3.17
CA GLY A 14 6.77 -7.35 2.77
C GLY A 14 7.14 -7.67 1.32
N THR A 15 6.38 -8.54 0.62
CA THR A 15 6.61 -8.84 -0.81
C THR A 15 5.96 -7.82 -1.75
N MET A 16 4.99 -7.04 -1.27
CA MET A 16 4.22 -6.07 -2.07
C MET A 16 4.93 -4.72 -2.21
N ARG A 17 6.26 -4.70 -2.26
CA ARG A 17 7.08 -3.47 -2.28
C ARG A 17 6.84 -2.60 -3.50
N GLU A 18 6.68 -3.20 -4.67
CA GLU A 18 6.41 -2.45 -5.91
C GLU A 18 5.04 -1.79 -5.90
N LEU A 19 4.05 -2.42 -5.25
CA LEU A 19 2.68 -1.91 -5.17
C LEU A 19 2.45 -0.92 -4.03
N LEU A 20 3.06 -1.16 -2.85
CA LEU A 20 2.83 -0.39 -1.62
C LEU A 20 4.00 0.57 -1.29
N GLY A 21 5.09 0.50 -2.04
CA GLY A 21 6.35 1.13 -1.68
C GLY A 21 7.03 0.45 -0.48
N GLY A 22 8.31 0.77 -0.27
CA GLY A 22 9.12 0.13 0.79
C GLY A 22 8.60 0.37 2.21
N LYS A 23 8.02 1.54 2.50
CA LYS A 23 7.44 1.84 3.83
C LYS A 23 6.11 1.12 4.05
N GLY A 24 5.19 1.16 3.09
CA GLY A 24 3.88 0.51 3.18
C GLY A 24 4.00 -1.00 3.28
N ALA A 25 4.88 -1.62 2.49
CA ALA A 25 5.17 -3.05 2.57
C ALA A 25 5.75 -3.46 3.92
N ASN A 26 6.70 -2.70 4.48
CA ASN A 26 7.27 -3.00 5.79
C ASN A 26 6.26 -2.79 6.94
N LEU A 27 5.43 -1.74 6.89
CA LEU A 27 4.37 -1.52 7.89
C LEU A 27 3.34 -2.66 7.88
N SER A 28 3.01 -3.16 6.69
CA SER A 28 2.13 -4.32 6.53
C SER A 28 2.76 -5.60 7.06
N GLU A 29 4.04 -5.84 6.77
CA GLU A 29 4.79 -6.98 7.31
C GLU A 29 4.86 -6.96 8.84
N MET A 30 5.20 -5.81 9.43
CA MET A 30 5.23 -5.65 10.89
C MET A 30 3.84 -5.88 11.52
N THR A 31 2.78 -5.43 10.85
CA THR A 31 1.39 -5.67 11.28
C THR A 31 1.07 -7.17 11.28
N ASN A 32 1.44 -7.90 10.22
CA ASN A 32 1.22 -9.35 10.11
C ASN A 32 2.05 -10.16 11.13
N LEU A 33 3.22 -9.66 11.51
CA LEU A 33 4.05 -10.23 12.59
C LEU A 33 3.51 -9.94 13.99
N GLY A 34 2.41 -9.19 14.12
CA GLY A 34 1.78 -8.87 15.40
C GLY A 34 2.50 -7.77 16.20
N MET A 35 3.35 -6.98 15.54
CA MET A 35 3.96 -5.82 16.19
C MET A 35 2.90 -4.75 16.47
N PRO A 36 3.08 -3.90 17.50
CA PRO A 36 2.13 -2.84 17.85
C PRO A 36 2.22 -1.66 16.85
N VAL A 37 1.87 -1.91 15.60
CA VAL A 37 1.75 -0.89 14.54
C VAL A 37 0.37 -0.24 14.66
N PRO A 38 0.27 1.10 14.71
CA PRO A 38 -1.02 1.78 14.63
C PRO A 38 -1.79 1.38 13.37
N GLN A 39 -3.11 1.26 13.48
CA GLN A 39 -3.93 0.93 12.31
C GLN A 39 -3.74 1.98 11.21
N GLY A 40 -3.71 1.51 9.97
CA GLY A 40 -3.49 2.36 8.81
C GLY A 40 -3.65 1.61 7.51
N PHE A 41 -3.40 2.34 6.43
CA PHE A 41 -3.51 1.85 5.08
C PHE A 41 -2.44 2.50 4.20
N THR A 42 -2.22 1.90 3.04
CA THR A 42 -1.36 2.44 1.99
C THR A 42 -2.17 2.68 0.74
N ILE A 43 -2.03 3.86 0.15
CA ILE A 43 -2.47 4.14 -1.23
C ILE A 43 -1.37 3.63 -2.15
N THR A 44 -1.74 2.76 -3.09
CA THR A 44 -0.78 2.07 -3.96
C THR A 44 0.00 3.01 -4.89
N THR A 45 1.14 2.54 -5.38
CA THR A 45 1.91 3.18 -6.45
C THR A 45 1.11 3.27 -7.75
N GLU A 46 0.27 2.27 -8.05
CA GLU A 46 -0.63 2.30 -9.22
C GLU A 46 -1.64 3.44 -9.16
N ALA A 47 -2.13 3.79 -7.96
CA ALA A 47 -3.02 4.94 -7.79
C ALA A 47 -2.30 6.25 -8.12
N CYS A 48 -1.01 6.36 -7.77
CA CYS A 48 -0.16 7.49 -8.15
C CYS A 48 0.03 7.55 -9.67
N THR A 49 0.33 6.42 -10.33
CA THR A 49 0.41 6.35 -11.79
C THR A 49 -0.90 6.76 -12.45
N ARG A 50 -2.04 6.31 -11.89
CA ARG A 50 -3.37 6.68 -12.39
C ARG A 50 -3.63 8.18 -12.26
N TYR A 51 -3.31 8.78 -11.12
CA TYR A 51 -3.44 10.21 -10.88
C TYR A 51 -2.73 11.03 -11.97
N TYR A 52 -1.47 10.70 -12.29
CA TYR A 52 -0.74 11.36 -13.37
C TYR A 52 -1.33 11.08 -14.76
N ALA A 53 -1.81 9.85 -15.01
CA ALA A 53 -2.45 9.51 -16.29
C ALA A 53 -3.77 10.24 -16.52
N ASP A 54 -4.47 10.63 -15.44
CA ASP A 54 -5.68 11.44 -15.48
C ASP A 54 -5.39 12.95 -15.68
N GLY A 55 -4.10 13.34 -15.71
CA GLY A 55 -3.67 14.72 -15.98
C GLY A 55 -3.58 15.61 -14.73
N GLU A 56 -3.69 15.03 -13.55
CA GLU A 56 -3.56 15.74 -12.27
C GLU A 56 -2.07 15.84 -11.88
N THR A 57 -1.68 16.93 -11.20
CA THR A 57 -0.28 17.21 -10.80
C THR A 57 -0.15 17.66 -9.36
#